data_AF-C3YVL7-F1
#
_entry.id   AF-C3YVL7-F1
#
_cell.length_a   1.000
_cell.length_b   1.000
_cell.length_c   1.000
_cell.angle_alpha   90.00
_cell.angle_beta   90.00
_cell.angle_gamma   90.00
#
_symmetry.space_group_name_H-M   'P 1'
#
loop_
_entity.id
_entity.type
_entity.pdbx_description
1 polymer ?
#
loop_
_entity_poly.entity_id
_entity_poly.type
_entity_poly.pdbx_seq_one_letter_code
_entity_poly.pdbx_strand_id
1 'polypeptide(L)' 'MDWTFDPNEPRYCICNQVSYGDMVGCDNEDCPIEWFHYGCVGISEPPKGKWYCPQCTAAMKRRGVKQK' A
#
# COMPACT_ATOMS: atom_id res chain seq x y z
N MET A 1 -23.42 -23.92 -7.25
CA MET A 1 -23.19 -22.69 -6.49
C MET A 1 -21.75 -22.29 -6.72
N ASP A 2 -21.48 -21.55 -7.79
CA ASP A 2 -20.17 -20.96 -8.06
C ASP A 2 -20.18 -19.59 -7.40
N TRP A 3 -19.72 -19.55 -6.15
CA TRP A 3 -19.73 -18.35 -5.33
C TRP A 3 -18.30 -18.04 -4.91
N THR A 4 -17.90 -16.79 -5.18
CA THR A 4 -17.08 -15.88 -4.35
C THR A 4 -15.66 -15.49 -4.76
N PHE A 5 -15.14 -15.75 -5.96
CA PHE A 5 -13.85 -15.14 -6.33
C PHE A 5 -13.81 -14.78 -7.80
N ASP A 6 -14.24 -13.56 -8.13
CA ASP A 6 -13.97 -12.96 -9.43
C ASP A 6 -12.44 -12.77 -9.56
N PRO A 7 -11.74 -13.56 -10.41
CA PRO A 7 -10.30 -13.43 -10.60
C PRO A 7 -9.90 -12.09 -11.24
N ASN A 8 -10.88 -11.27 -11.59
CA ASN A 8 -10.74 -9.94 -12.16
C ASN A 8 -10.58 -8.83 -11.11
N GLU A 9 -10.74 -9.10 -9.81
CA GLU A 9 -10.52 -8.05 -8.82
C GLU A 9 -9.02 -7.73 -8.70
N PRO A 10 -8.61 -6.49 -9.01
CA PRO A 10 -7.23 -6.07 -8.88
C PRO A 10 -6.77 -6.18 -7.43
N ARG A 11 -5.61 -6.82 -7.24
CA ARG A 11 -5.03 -7.06 -5.94
C ARG A 11 -4.20 -5.85 -5.54
N TYR A 12 -4.52 -5.29 -4.39
CA TYR A 12 -3.85 -4.15 -3.80
C TYR A 12 -3.10 -4.56 -2.52
N CYS A 13 -2.35 -3.62 -1.97
CA CYS A 13 -1.54 -3.77 -0.77
C CYS A 13 -0.42 -4.82 -0.88
N ILE A 14 0.49 -4.81 0.09
CA ILE A 14 1.56 -5.83 0.23
C ILE A 14 1.01 -7.23 0.53
N CYS A 15 -0.24 -7.36 0.97
CA CYS A 15 -0.89 -8.64 1.21
C CYS A 15 -1.44 -9.28 -0.07
N ASN A 16 -1.41 -8.57 -1.21
CA ASN A 16 -1.92 -9.04 -2.50
C ASN A 16 -3.39 -9.50 -2.37
N GLN A 17 -4.21 -8.69 -1.70
CA GLN A 17 -5.64 -8.94 -1.47
C GLN A 17 -6.47 -7.85 -2.13
N VAL A 18 -7.76 -8.12 -2.29
CA VAL A 18 -8.71 -7.15 -2.84
C VAL A 18 -8.84 -5.91 -1.96
N SER A 19 -9.42 -4.84 -2.48
CA SER A 19 -9.80 -3.69 -1.67
C SER A 19 -10.89 -4.07 -0.67
N TYR A 20 -10.61 -3.98 0.62
CA TYR A 20 -11.60 -4.24 1.66
C TYR A 20 -11.44 -3.25 2.82
N GLY A 21 -12.57 -2.72 3.33
CA GLY A 21 -12.56 -1.77 4.45
C GLY A 21 -11.82 -0.47 4.14
N ASP A 22 -11.08 0.04 5.13
CA ASP A 22 -10.31 1.29 5.02
C ASP A 22 -8.97 1.11 4.31
N MET A 23 -8.77 1.90 3.26
CA MET A 23 -7.56 1.91 2.45
C MET A 23 -6.94 3.30 2.38
N VAL A 24 -5.61 3.34 2.35
CA VAL A 24 -4.81 4.54 2.21
C VAL A 24 -4.07 4.51 0.87
N GLY A 25 -4.06 5.65 0.18
CA GLY A 25 -3.26 5.88 -1.02
C GLY A 25 -1.87 6.42 -0.65
N CYS A 26 -0.83 5.81 -1.20
CA CYS A 26 0.55 6.28 -1.17
C CYS A 26 0.68 7.47 -2.12
N ASP A 27 1.15 8.60 -1.61
CA ASP A 27 1.38 9.84 -2.36
C ASP A 27 2.63 9.78 -3.26
N ASN A 28 3.40 8.68 -3.20
CA ASN A 28 4.52 8.48 -4.11
C ASN A 28 4.03 8.00 -5.48
N GLU A 29 4.17 8.84 -6.50
CA GLU A 29 3.81 8.53 -7.90
C GLU A 29 4.62 7.36 -8.48
N ASP A 30 5.79 7.06 -7.91
CA ASP A 30 6.64 5.91 -8.29
C ASP A 30 6.25 4.62 -7.55
N CYS A 31 5.15 4.60 -6.80
CA CYS A 31 4.68 3.42 -6.08
C CYS A 31 3.94 2.47 -7.02
N PRO A 32 4.32 1.19 -7.16
CA PRO A 32 3.66 0.27 -8.09
C PRO A 32 2.26 -0.20 -7.64
N ILE A 33 1.92 -0.04 -6.36
CA ILE A 33 0.67 -0.53 -5.77
C ILE A 33 -0.29 0.61 -5.47
N GLU A 34 0.23 1.76 -5.02
CA GLU A 34 -0.48 2.97 -4.58
C GLU A 34 -1.46 2.75 -3.42
N TRP A 35 -2.19 1.64 -3.32
CA TRP A 35 -3.25 1.41 -2.33
C TRP A 35 -2.90 0.35 -1.29
N PHE A 36 -3.12 0.66 -0.02
CA PHE A 36 -2.78 -0.23 1.11
C PHE A 36 -3.88 -0.25 2.17
N HIS A 37 -4.13 -1.40 2.79
CA HIS A 37 -5.08 -1.49 3.91
C HIS A 37 -4.50 -0.90 5.18
N TYR A 38 -5.35 -0.21 5.94
CA TYR A 38 -4.98 0.41 7.21
C TYR A 38 -4.28 -0.58 8.16
N GLY A 39 -4.87 -1.76 8.36
CA GLY A 39 -4.28 -2.81 9.20
C GLY A 39 -2.94 -3.37 8.69
N CYS A 40 -2.73 -3.42 7.36
CA CYS A 40 -1.48 -3.93 6.79
C CYS A 40 -0.31 -2.95 6.96
N VAL A 41 -0.59 -1.65 6.97
CA VAL A 41 0.43 -0.60 7.14
C VAL A 41 0.45 0.01 8.54
N GLY A 42 -0.37 -0.50 9.45
CA GLY A 42 -0.47 0.00 10.83
C GLY A 42 -1.06 1.39 10.92
N ILE A 43 -1.92 1.78 9.98
CA ILE A 43 -2.70 3.00 10.06
C ILE A 43 -3.99 2.71 10.82
N SER A 44 -4.28 3.54 11.80
CA SER A 44 -5.57 3.51 12.52
C SER A 44 -6.47 4.69 12.15
N GLU A 45 -5.91 5.76 11.60
CA GLU A 45 -6.62 6.99 11.27
C GLU A 45 -6.17 7.55 9.92
N PRO A 46 -7.08 8.18 9.15
CA PRO A 46 -6.72 8.80 7.88
C PRO A 46 -5.60 9.83 8.07
N PRO A 47 -4.48 9.69 7.35
CA PRO A 47 -3.38 10.62 7.46
C PRO A 47 -3.83 12.02 7.05
N LYS A 48 -3.60 13.01 7.92
CA LYS A 48 -3.85 14.42 7.62
C LYS A 48 -2.73 14.99 6.74
N GLY A 49 -2.66 14.54 5.48
CA GLY A 49 -1.69 15.02 4.49
C GLY A 49 -1.11 13.91 3.62
N LYS A 50 0.11 14.14 3.13
CA LYS A 50 0.84 13.18 2.28
C LYS A 50 1.24 11.96 3.11
N TRP A 51 0.79 10.78 2.69
CA TRP A 51 1.17 9.52 3.30
C TRP A 51 1.98 8.68 2.32
N TYR A 52 3.00 8.02 2.84
CA TYR A 52 3.87 7.15 2.05
C TYR A 52 3.87 5.75 2.63
N CYS A 53 3.75 4.75 1.77
CA CYS A 53 3.76 3.36 2.20
C CYS A 53 5.11 2.99 2.84
N PRO A 54 5.15 1.94 3.69
CA PRO A 54 6.38 1.52 4.35
C PRO A 54 7.46 1.11 3.34
N GLN A 55 7.07 0.66 2.13
CA GLN A 55 8.01 0.32 1.08
C GLN A 55 8.69 1.57 0.49
N CYS A 56 7.92 2.61 0.17
CA CYS A 56 8.44 3.89 -0.31
C CYS A 56 9.28 4.60 0.76
N THR A 57 8.79 4.62 2.00
CA THR A 57 9.51 5.19 3.15
C THR A 57 10.84 4.46 3.39
N ALA A 58 10.85 3.12 3.33
CA ALA A 58 12.08 2.33 3.44
C ALA A 58 13.03 2.55 2.26
N ALA A 59 12.51 2.67 1.02
CA ALA A 59 13.31 2.96 -0.16
C ALA A 59 13.98 4.34 -0.07
N MET A 60 13.24 5.37 0.36
CA MET A 60 13.79 6.71 0.60
C MET A 60 14.89 6.69 1.66
N LYS A 61 14.68 5.96 2.77
CA LYS A 61 15.70 5.82 3.83
C LYS A 61 16.97 5.09 3.35
N ARG A 62 16.81 4.10 2.46
CA ARG A 62 17.93 3.30 1.92
C ARG A 62 18.73 4.01 0.82
N ARG A 63 18.14 4.99 0.12
CA ARG A 63 18.86 5.81 -0.87
C ARG A 63 19.94 6.70 -0.26
N GLY A 64 19.88 6.99 1.04
CA GLY A 64 20.99 7.61 1.78
C GLY A 64 22.15 6.65 2.09
N VAL A 65 22.01 5.34 1.78
CA VAL A 65 22.96 4.28 2.10
C VAL A 65 23.25 3.38 0.88
N LYS A 66 23.26 3.95 -0.33
CA LYS A 66 24.12 3.44 -1.41
C LYS A 66 25.38 4.29 -1.39
N GLN A 67 26.34 3.93 -0.53
CA GLN A 67 27.37 2.96 -0.85
C GLN A 67 28.28 3.53 -1.95
N LYS A 68 29.30 4.23 -1.44
CA LYS A 68 30.59 4.52 -2.07
C LYS A 68 31.21 3.23 -2.61
#